data_AF-T4VUP9-F1
#
_entry.id   AF-T4VUP9-F1
#
_cell.length_a   1.000
_cell.length_b   1.000
_cell.length_c   1.000
_cell.angle_alpha   90.00
_cell.angle_beta   90.00
_cell.angle_gamma   90.00
#
_symmetry.space_group_name_H-M   'P 1'
#
loop_
_entity.id
_entity.type
_entity.pdbx_description
1 polymer ?
#
loop_
_entity_poly.entity_id
_entity_poly.type
_entity_poly.pdbx_seq_one_letter_code
_entity_poly.pdbx_strand_id
1 'polypeptide(L)'
;MKIGFDHKKYLEEQSKYILERVNNYDKLYLEFGGKLMFDLHAKRVLPGFDENAKIKVLQNLKDKLEVVICVYAGDIERNKIRGDFGITYDMEVLRLIDDLRAYELDVNSVVITRFEGQPATTVFINKLERRGIKVYKHAPTKGYPSDVDTIVSDEGYGANPYIETTKPIVVVTAPGPNSGKLGTCLSQLYHENKRGNEVGYSKFETFPVWNVPLKHPLNIAYEAATVDLKDVNMIDSFHLEKYGQMSVNYNRDLELFPVLKKIIEKITGKESVYQSPTDMGVNRVGYGIVDDEVVQEASRQEIIRRYFKTACEYKKGQVDKGAYDRIKLIMEELNLKPEDRKVVIPAREYSAKLKEVSNTPNDICPVVALELNDGTILTGKASETMNATAAAVLNAIKHFANINDDMHLISPVVLEPIINLKANTLGNRNVALSCEEILTALSICAVTNPTAQAAMEKLSMLKGAQAHSTTMLSLNDEQTFRKLGVDTTSDPEYPSANLYQN
;
A
#
# COMPACT_ATOMS: atom_id res chain seq x y z
N MET A 1 0.64 -3.43 -21.67
CA MET A 1 0.06 -2.21 -21.08
C MET A 1 0.73 -1.00 -21.70
N LYS A 2 -0.02 0.06 -22.06
CA LYS A 2 0.57 1.33 -22.51
C LYS A 2 1.25 2.04 -21.33
N ILE A 3 2.36 2.72 -21.58
CA ILE A 3 3.10 3.50 -20.59
C ILE A 3 2.57 4.93 -20.63
N GLY A 4 2.23 5.51 -19.47
CA GLY A 4 1.88 6.92 -19.32
C GLY A 4 2.79 7.69 -18.37
N PHE A 5 3.80 7.02 -17.81
CA PHE A 5 4.72 7.59 -16.84
C PHE A 5 6.19 7.25 -17.16
N ASP A 6 7.04 8.26 -17.22
CA ASP A 6 8.49 8.11 -17.33
C ASP A 6 9.14 8.08 -15.93
N HIS A 7 9.45 6.86 -15.48
CA HIS A 7 10.09 6.65 -14.18
C HIS A 7 11.50 7.21 -14.09
N LYS A 8 12.27 7.20 -15.19
CA LYS A 8 13.65 7.70 -15.18
C LYS A 8 13.66 9.21 -15.01
N LYS A 9 12.83 9.91 -15.81
CA LYS A 9 12.65 11.36 -15.69
C LYS A 9 12.21 11.75 -14.28
N TYR A 10 11.23 11.04 -13.71
CA TYR A 10 10.78 11.27 -12.34
C TYR A 10 11.91 11.11 -11.33
N LEU A 11 12.70 10.03 -11.42
CA LEU A 11 13.77 9.74 -10.46
C LEU A 11 14.83 10.85 -10.48
N GLU A 12 15.26 11.28 -11.67
CA GLU A 12 16.23 12.37 -11.84
C GLU A 12 15.69 13.68 -11.25
N GLU A 13 14.45 14.05 -11.58
CA GLU A 13 13.83 15.29 -11.13
C GLU A 13 13.56 15.31 -9.62
N GLN A 14 13.08 14.20 -9.07
CA GLN A 14 12.78 14.06 -7.64
C GLN A 14 14.04 14.09 -6.79
N SER A 15 15.10 13.36 -7.20
CA SER A 15 16.39 13.39 -6.50
C SER A 15 17.03 14.78 -6.57
N LYS A 16 16.97 15.45 -7.73
CA LYS A 16 17.48 16.81 -7.89
C LYS A 16 16.76 17.80 -6.96
N TYR A 17 15.44 17.79 -6.93
CA TYR A 17 14.66 18.74 -6.12
C TYR A 17 14.86 18.54 -4.61
N ILE A 18 15.01 17.29 -4.16
CA ILE A 18 15.36 17.00 -2.75
C ILE A 18 16.75 17.55 -2.43
N LEU A 19 17.75 17.35 -3.31
CA LEU A 19 19.10 17.89 -3.10
C LEU A 19 19.13 19.42 -3.06
N GLU A 20 18.38 20.09 -3.94
CA GLU A 20 18.22 21.54 -3.91
C GLU A 20 17.62 22.02 -2.59
N ARG A 21 16.63 21.30 -2.04
CA ARG A 21 16.04 21.60 -0.73
C ARG A 21 17.05 21.42 0.41
N VAL A 22 17.85 20.37 0.36
CA VAL A 22 18.88 20.06 1.38
C VAL A 22 19.96 21.14 1.43
N ASN A 23 20.40 21.65 0.28
CA ASN A 23 21.48 22.63 0.20
C ASN A 23 21.17 23.99 0.86
N ASN A 24 19.92 24.23 1.28
CA ASN A 24 19.52 25.45 1.99
C ASN A 24 19.67 25.33 3.52
N TYR A 25 20.07 24.17 4.04
CA TYR A 25 20.13 23.89 5.48
C TYR A 25 21.38 23.07 5.84
N ASP A 26 21.83 23.16 7.08
CA ASP A 26 22.85 22.23 7.63
C ASP A 26 22.28 20.81 7.73
N LYS A 27 20.99 20.71 8.08
CA LYS A 27 20.28 19.43 8.19
C LYS A 27 18.81 19.55 7.76
N LEU A 28 18.34 18.59 6.95
CA LEU A 28 16.96 18.47 6.52
C LEU A 28 16.32 17.21 7.13
N TYR A 29 15.25 17.41 7.90
CA TYR A 29 14.36 16.34 8.35
C TYR A 29 13.24 16.15 7.33
N LEU A 30 13.23 15.01 6.66
CA LEU A 30 12.31 14.69 5.57
C LEU A 30 11.30 13.64 6.04
N GLU A 31 10.06 14.07 6.28
CA GLU A 31 8.96 13.16 6.60
C GLU A 31 8.53 12.39 5.34
N PHE A 32 8.63 11.07 5.37
CA PHE A 32 8.10 10.21 4.31
C PHE A 32 6.68 9.79 4.63
N GLY A 33 5.74 10.30 3.83
CA GLY A 33 4.35 9.87 3.83
C GLY A 33 4.11 8.66 2.92
N GLY A 34 3.10 7.86 3.28
CA GLY A 34 2.76 6.63 2.55
C GLY A 34 3.81 5.53 2.62
N LYS A 35 3.78 4.62 1.65
CA LYS A 35 4.66 3.44 1.58
C LYS A 35 6.01 3.83 0.99
N LEU A 36 7.11 3.29 1.54
CA LEU A 36 8.47 3.49 1.03
C LEU A 36 8.82 2.52 -0.11
N MET A 37 8.28 1.31 -0.03
CA MET A 37 8.45 0.22 -0.99
C MET A 37 7.11 -0.42 -1.28
N PHE A 38 7.02 -1.11 -2.42
CA PHE A 38 5.81 -1.78 -2.88
C PHE A 38 4.60 -0.84 -2.95
N ASP A 39 4.79 0.39 -3.46
CA ASP A 39 3.69 1.30 -3.74
C ASP A 39 2.92 0.86 -4.99
N LEU A 40 2.15 -0.22 -4.80
CA LEU A 40 1.34 -0.82 -5.85
C LEU A 40 0.19 0.10 -6.29
N HIS A 41 -0.22 1.06 -5.45
CA HIS A 41 -1.21 2.05 -5.86
C HIS A 41 -0.60 2.97 -6.91
N ALA A 42 0.55 3.59 -6.62
CA ALA A 42 1.27 4.44 -7.57
C ALA A 42 1.56 3.70 -8.89
N LYS A 43 2.06 2.46 -8.83
CA LYS A 43 2.33 1.63 -10.01
C LYS A 43 1.11 1.43 -10.92
N ARG A 44 -0.09 1.29 -10.34
CA ARG A 44 -1.31 1.07 -11.12
C ARG A 44 -1.88 2.35 -11.70
N VAL A 45 -1.85 3.45 -10.95
CA VAL A 45 -2.41 4.73 -11.41
C VAL A 45 -1.45 5.50 -12.32
N LEU A 46 -0.15 5.21 -12.27
CA LEU A 46 0.89 5.78 -13.13
C LEU A 46 1.59 4.66 -13.93
N PRO A 47 1.03 4.19 -15.06
CA PRO A 47 1.62 3.08 -15.82
C PRO A 47 3.04 3.39 -16.30
N GLY A 48 4.03 2.71 -15.72
CA GLY A 48 5.46 2.99 -15.90
C GLY A 48 6.18 3.36 -14.61
N PHE A 49 5.45 3.69 -13.54
CA PHE A 49 6.00 3.95 -12.21
C PHE A 49 6.52 2.65 -11.55
N ASP A 50 7.74 2.70 -11.05
CA ASP A 50 8.31 1.62 -10.24
C ASP A 50 7.75 1.67 -8.81
N GLU A 51 7.15 0.59 -8.33
CA GLU A 51 6.62 0.48 -6.97
C GLU A 51 7.66 0.74 -5.85
N ASN A 52 8.95 0.68 -6.19
CA ASN A 52 10.08 0.96 -5.30
C ASN A 52 10.75 2.31 -5.62
N ALA A 53 10.05 3.25 -6.26
CA ALA A 53 10.66 4.51 -6.67
C ALA A 53 11.20 5.33 -5.49
N LYS A 54 10.48 5.41 -4.36
CA LYS A 54 10.92 6.20 -3.21
C LYS A 54 12.21 5.65 -2.59
N ILE A 55 12.33 4.33 -2.43
CA ILE A 55 13.57 3.73 -1.92
C ILE A 55 14.74 3.96 -2.89
N LYS A 56 14.50 3.94 -4.21
CA LYS A 56 15.52 4.28 -5.22
C LYS A 56 15.96 5.74 -5.17
N VAL A 57 15.03 6.67 -4.92
CA VAL A 57 15.36 8.09 -4.65
C VAL A 57 16.31 8.19 -3.45
N LEU A 58 16.04 7.44 -2.37
CA LEU A 58 16.92 7.41 -1.20
C LEU A 58 18.26 6.77 -1.50
N GLN A 59 18.29 5.68 -2.26
CA GLN A 59 19.53 4.99 -2.61
C GLN A 59 20.52 5.91 -3.35
N ASN A 60 20.02 6.80 -4.23
CA ASN A 60 20.84 7.83 -4.89
C ASN A 60 21.48 8.85 -3.92
N LEU A 61 20.99 8.92 -2.68
CA LEU A 61 21.41 9.88 -1.66
C LEU A 61 22.07 9.18 -0.45
N LYS A 62 22.31 7.87 -0.51
CA LYS A 62 22.65 7.01 0.65
C LYS A 62 23.84 7.50 1.49
N ASP A 63 24.84 8.09 0.85
CA ASP A 63 26.05 8.60 1.53
C ASP A 63 25.75 9.82 2.42
N LYS A 64 24.66 10.54 2.12
CA LYS A 64 24.25 11.77 2.82
C LYS A 64 23.00 11.61 3.67
N LEU A 65 22.41 10.41 3.72
CA LEU A 65 21.17 10.17 4.46
C LEU A 65 21.27 9.08 5.52
N GLU A 66 20.58 9.29 6.64
CA GLU A 66 20.26 8.23 7.61
C GLU A 66 18.75 8.19 7.87
N VAL A 67 18.26 7.03 8.32
CA VAL A 67 16.84 6.76 8.47
C VAL A 67 16.47 6.60 9.95
N VAL A 68 15.43 7.32 10.36
CA VAL A 68 14.76 7.19 11.66
C VAL A 68 13.38 6.57 11.45
N ILE A 69 13.08 5.49 12.17
CA ILE A 69 11.81 4.78 12.07
C ILE A 69 10.94 5.10 13.29
N CYS A 70 9.83 5.79 13.09
CA CYS A 70 8.84 6.05 14.14
C CYS A 70 7.82 4.92 14.24
N VAL A 71 7.47 4.52 15.45
CA VAL A 71 6.37 3.60 15.73
C VAL A 71 5.62 4.03 16.99
N TYR A 72 4.29 4.07 16.91
CA TYR A 72 3.45 4.46 18.04
C TYR A 72 3.32 3.32 19.05
N ALA A 73 3.64 3.60 20.32
CA ALA A 73 3.56 2.63 21.40
C ALA A 73 2.17 1.96 21.52
N GLY A 74 1.09 2.72 21.33
CA GLY A 74 -0.28 2.18 21.40
C GLY A 74 -0.64 1.26 20.24
N ASP A 75 -0.01 1.41 19.06
CA ASP A 75 -0.22 0.51 17.93
C ASP A 75 0.46 -0.86 18.15
N ILE A 76 1.60 -0.88 18.84
CA ILE A 76 2.25 -2.12 19.29
C ILE A 76 1.39 -2.82 20.35
N GLU A 77 0.94 -2.07 21.37
CA GLU A 77 0.13 -2.62 22.47
C GLU A 77 -1.17 -3.27 21.97
N ARG A 78 -1.77 -2.74 20.90
CA ARG A 78 -3.01 -3.27 20.32
C ARG A 78 -2.77 -4.30 19.21
N ASN A 79 -1.52 -4.72 18.96
CA ASN A 79 -1.15 -5.61 17.86
C ASN A 79 -1.72 -5.16 16.51
N LYS A 80 -1.64 -3.85 16.21
CA LYS A 80 -2.20 -3.30 14.99
C LYS A 80 -1.60 -3.98 13.77
N ILE A 81 -2.46 -4.45 12.87
CA ILE A 81 -2.08 -5.18 11.66
C ILE A 81 -1.93 -4.22 10.49
N ARG A 82 -0.84 -4.36 9.74
CA ARG A 82 -0.66 -3.70 8.45
C ARG A 82 -1.35 -4.52 7.36
N GLY A 83 -2.44 -3.97 6.79
CA GLY A 83 -3.32 -4.67 5.86
C GLY A 83 -2.63 -5.23 4.60
N ASP A 84 -1.54 -4.60 4.13
CA ASP A 84 -0.83 -5.08 2.94
C ASP A 84 -0.17 -6.46 3.13
N PHE A 85 0.29 -6.76 4.34
CA PHE A 85 1.13 -7.94 4.60
C PHE A 85 0.53 -8.88 5.63
N GLY A 86 -0.51 -8.45 6.35
CA GLY A 86 -1.13 -9.23 7.41
C GLY A 86 -0.23 -9.41 8.64
N ILE A 87 0.81 -8.58 8.79
CA ILE A 87 1.73 -8.61 9.94
C ILE A 87 1.49 -7.43 10.87
N THR A 88 1.85 -7.58 12.14
CA THR A 88 1.76 -6.53 13.16
C THR A 88 2.80 -5.43 12.94
N TYR A 89 2.55 -4.23 13.48
CA TYR A 89 3.41 -3.07 13.29
C TYR A 89 4.83 -3.27 13.85
N ASP A 90 5.03 -4.04 14.91
CA ASP A 90 6.37 -4.39 15.45
C ASP A 90 7.14 -5.27 14.45
N MET A 91 6.48 -6.25 13.83
CA MET A 91 7.08 -7.09 12.80
C MET A 91 7.37 -6.29 11.53
N GLU A 92 6.50 -5.33 11.18
CA GLU A 92 6.74 -4.41 10.07
C GLU A 92 7.97 -3.51 10.32
N VAL A 93 8.21 -3.03 11.55
CA VAL A 93 9.45 -2.29 11.87
C VAL A 93 10.67 -3.16 11.60
N LEU A 94 10.65 -4.43 12.04
CA LEU A 94 11.78 -5.35 11.81
C LEU A 94 12.01 -5.58 10.32
N ARG A 95 10.94 -5.84 9.56
CA ARG A 95 11.05 -6.00 8.10
C ARG A 95 11.58 -4.73 7.44
N LEU A 96 11.08 -3.56 7.84
CA LEU A 96 11.53 -2.29 7.29
C LEU A 96 13.02 -2.05 7.55
N ILE A 97 13.55 -2.44 8.71
CA ILE A 97 14.99 -2.38 9.01
C ILE A 97 15.78 -3.27 8.05
N ASP A 98 15.33 -4.52 7.86
CA ASP A 98 16.00 -5.48 6.97
C ASP A 98 15.96 -5.01 5.51
N ASP A 99 14.80 -4.51 5.06
CA ASP A 99 14.61 -3.95 3.72
C ASP A 99 15.53 -2.74 3.51
N LEU A 100 15.56 -1.77 4.43
CA LEU A 100 16.43 -0.58 4.34
C LEU A 100 17.91 -0.95 4.25
N ARG A 101 18.35 -1.92 5.06
CA ARG A 101 19.74 -2.43 5.03
C ARG A 101 20.07 -3.14 3.72
N ALA A 102 19.12 -3.87 3.14
CA ALA A 102 19.31 -4.51 1.84
C ALA A 102 19.51 -3.49 0.69
N TYR A 103 19.01 -2.26 0.87
CA TYR A 103 19.26 -1.13 -0.04
C TYR A 103 20.46 -0.26 0.35
N GLU A 104 21.29 -0.72 1.31
CA GLU A 104 22.47 0.00 1.82
C GLU A 104 22.13 1.37 2.42
N LEU A 105 20.95 1.49 3.05
CA LEU A 105 20.55 2.68 3.78
C LEU A 105 20.82 2.52 5.27
N ASP A 106 21.48 3.52 5.85
CA ASP A 106 21.83 3.52 7.26
C ASP A 106 20.60 3.78 8.13
N VAL A 107 20.16 2.74 8.86
CA VAL A 107 19.13 2.87 9.88
C VAL A 107 19.77 3.39 11.16
N ASN A 108 19.51 4.66 11.49
CA ASN A 108 20.03 5.33 12.68
C ASN A 108 19.39 4.79 13.96
N SER A 109 18.05 4.84 14.04
CA SER A 109 17.33 4.49 15.26
C SER A 109 15.85 4.21 15.02
N VAL A 110 15.24 3.57 16.02
CA VAL A 110 13.78 3.43 16.14
C VAL A 110 13.29 4.37 17.24
N VAL A 111 12.26 5.15 16.96
CA VAL A 111 11.62 6.07 17.92
C VAL A 111 10.27 5.50 18.30
N ILE A 112 10.14 5.11 19.57
CA ILE A 112 8.86 4.73 20.16
C ILE A 112 8.14 6.01 20.57
N THR A 113 7.11 6.40 19.81
CA THR A 113 6.37 7.64 20.05
C THR A 113 5.22 7.42 21.01
N ARG A 114 4.90 8.47 21.80
CA ARG A 114 3.84 8.48 22.81
C ARG A 114 3.95 7.30 23.79
N PHE A 115 5.17 7.00 24.23
CA PHE A 115 5.46 5.91 25.16
C PHE A 115 5.09 6.30 26.60
N GLU A 116 4.33 5.45 27.28
CA GLU A 116 3.87 5.66 28.65
C GLU A 116 4.10 4.42 29.54
N GLY A 117 4.96 3.48 29.12
CA GLY A 117 5.27 2.27 29.88
C GLY A 117 4.45 1.03 29.48
N GLN A 118 3.89 1.01 28.26
CA GLN A 118 3.12 -0.12 27.76
C GLN A 118 3.95 -1.44 27.80
N PRO A 119 3.44 -2.55 28.38
CA PRO A 119 4.22 -3.78 28.56
C PRO A 119 4.67 -4.43 27.26
N ALA A 120 3.79 -4.57 26.26
CA ALA A 120 4.16 -5.21 24.99
C ALA A 120 5.21 -4.38 24.25
N THR A 121 5.06 -3.05 24.29
CA THR A 121 6.05 -2.13 23.74
C THR A 121 7.40 -2.22 24.45
N THR A 122 7.41 -2.43 25.78
CA THR A 122 8.66 -2.63 26.54
C THR A 122 9.39 -3.89 26.11
N VAL A 123 8.67 -4.99 25.87
CA VAL A 123 9.25 -6.23 25.31
C VAL A 123 9.84 -5.97 23.92
N PHE A 124 9.15 -5.20 23.08
CA PHE A 124 9.63 -4.84 21.75
C PHE A 124 10.89 -3.96 21.79
N ILE A 125 10.95 -2.97 22.68
CA ILE A 125 12.14 -2.15 22.92
C ILE A 125 13.34 -3.05 23.28
N ASN A 126 13.17 -3.94 24.26
CA ASN A 126 14.22 -4.87 24.68
C ASN A 126 14.69 -5.78 23.53
N LYS A 127 13.76 -6.19 22.65
CA LYS A 127 14.08 -7.01 21.46
C LYS A 127 14.95 -6.24 20.46
N LEU A 128 14.66 -4.96 20.23
CA LEU A 128 15.44 -4.09 19.34
C LEU A 128 16.84 -3.82 19.91
N GLU A 129 16.94 -3.43 21.18
CA GLU A 129 18.21 -3.12 21.84
C GLU A 129 19.14 -4.34 21.89
N ARG A 130 18.61 -5.54 22.18
CA ARG A 130 19.38 -6.80 22.15
C ARG A 130 19.89 -7.18 20.75
N ARG A 131 19.34 -6.59 19.69
CA ARG A 131 19.80 -6.75 18.30
C ARG A 131 20.70 -5.58 17.86
N GLY A 132 21.14 -4.74 18.80
CA GLY A 132 22.02 -3.60 18.52
C GLY A 132 21.32 -2.42 17.82
N ILE A 133 19.99 -2.36 17.87
CA ILE A 133 19.23 -1.22 17.32
C ILE A 133 19.08 -0.17 18.41
N LYS A 134 19.50 1.07 18.12
CA LYS A 134 19.32 2.21 19.02
C LYS A 134 17.83 2.58 19.09
N VAL A 135 17.31 2.73 20.31
CA VAL A 135 15.90 3.07 20.54
C VAL A 135 15.77 4.36 21.33
N TYR A 136 14.95 5.28 20.84
CA TYR A 136 14.54 6.48 21.57
C TYR A 136 13.09 6.37 22.02
N LYS A 137 12.79 6.89 23.20
CA LYS A 137 11.44 6.92 23.77
C LYS A 137 10.98 8.36 23.80
N HIS A 138 9.92 8.66 23.07
CA HIS A 138 9.27 9.97 23.08
C HIS A 138 7.93 9.84 23.83
N ALA A 139 7.73 10.67 24.85
CA ALA A 139 6.46 10.79 25.53
C ALA A 139 5.45 11.60 24.69
N PRO A 140 4.14 11.57 25.01
CA PRO A 140 3.20 12.52 24.42
C PRO A 140 3.63 13.97 24.67
N THR A 141 3.73 14.77 23.61
CA THR A 141 4.14 16.18 23.71
C THR A 141 3.04 17.01 24.37
N LYS A 142 3.35 17.66 25.49
CA LYS A 142 2.42 18.52 26.23
C LYS A 142 1.94 19.69 25.34
N GLY A 143 0.63 19.97 25.39
CA GLY A 143 0.01 21.08 24.64
C GLY A 143 -0.25 20.81 23.15
N TYR A 144 0.21 19.67 22.61
CA TYR A 144 0.09 19.37 21.18
C TYR A 144 -1.37 19.12 20.75
N PRO A 145 -1.84 19.66 19.61
CA PRO A 145 -1.11 20.53 18.67
C PRO A 145 -1.31 22.03 18.91
N SER A 146 -2.21 22.45 19.81
CA SER A 146 -2.74 23.82 19.82
C SER A 146 -1.94 24.84 20.64
N ASP A 147 -1.28 24.40 21.72
CA ASP A 147 -0.55 25.28 22.63
C ASP A 147 0.92 25.40 22.21
N VAL A 148 1.17 26.25 21.21
CA VAL A 148 2.49 26.46 20.60
C VAL A 148 3.54 26.91 21.62
N ASP A 149 3.14 27.64 22.67
CA ASP A 149 4.06 28.11 23.70
C ASP A 149 4.59 26.96 24.54
N THR A 150 3.71 26.06 24.98
CA THR A 150 4.11 24.85 25.72
C THR A 150 4.84 23.86 24.81
N ILE A 151 4.39 23.67 23.56
CA ILE A 151 5.00 22.72 22.61
C ILE A 151 6.46 23.09 22.36
N VAL A 152 6.76 24.35 22.06
CA VAL A 152 8.12 24.82 21.76
C VAL A 152 8.81 25.31 23.03
N SER A 153 8.95 24.40 24.00
CA SER A 153 9.59 24.65 25.29
C SER A 153 10.35 23.42 25.79
N ASP A 154 11.06 23.58 26.93
CA ASP A 154 11.70 22.46 27.63
C ASP A 154 10.69 21.45 28.19
N GLU A 155 9.43 21.84 28.44
CA GLU A 155 8.35 20.93 28.87
C GLU A 155 7.63 20.23 27.70
N GLY A 156 7.75 20.79 26.49
CA GLY A 156 7.16 20.26 25.27
C GLY A 156 8.15 19.38 24.51
N TYR A 157 8.72 19.91 23.41
CA TYR A 157 9.72 19.19 22.63
C TYR A 157 11.00 18.89 23.42
N GLY A 158 11.42 19.77 24.34
CA GLY A 158 12.64 19.57 25.12
C GLY A 158 12.56 18.43 26.15
N ALA A 159 11.36 17.96 26.49
CA ALA A 159 11.16 16.83 27.38
C ALA A 159 11.49 15.48 26.70
N ASN A 160 11.42 15.45 25.36
CA ASN A 160 11.82 14.28 24.59
C ASN A 160 13.34 14.29 24.38
N PRO A 161 14.00 13.12 24.37
CA PRO A 161 15.42 13.05 24.09
C PRO A 161 15.71 13.41 22.63
N TYR A 162 16.78 14.18 22.43
CA TYR A 162 17.35 14.44 21.11
C TYR A 162 17.86 13.15 20.47
N ILE A 163 17.45 12.91 19.23
CA ILE A 163 17.90 11.80 18.40
C ILE A 163 19.22 12.22 17.75
N GLU A 164 20.30 11.56 18.13
CA GLU A 164 21.64 11.88 17.63
C GLU A 164 21.76 11.40 16.18
N THR A 165 21.94 12.37 15.30
CA THR A 165 22.02 12.20 13.84
C THR A 165 23.31 12.84 13.33
N THR A 166 23.99 12.17 12.42
CA THR A 166 25.31 12.56 11.89
C THR A 166 25.24 13.05 10.44
N LYS A 167 24.19 12.69 9.70
CA LYS A 167 24.07 12.99 8.28
C LYS A 167 23.19 14.22 8.03
N PRO A 168 23.41 14.95 6.92
CA PRO A 168 22.65 16.17 6.62
C PRO A 168 21.20 15.88 6.20
N ILE A 169 20.88 14.64 5.78
CA ILE A 169 19.51 14.25 5.45
C ILE A 169 19.05 13.21 6.46
N VAL A 170 17.98 13.51 7.19
CA VAL A 170 17.35 12.56 8.12
C VAL A 170 15.98 12.20 7.57
N VAL A 171 15.86 10.99 7.07
CA VAL A 171 14.60 10.44 6.57
C VAL A 171 13.80 9.89 7.74
N VAL A 172 12.58 10.41 7.95
CA VAL A 172 11.70 9.94 9.01
C VAL A 172 10.55 9.14 8.40
N THR A 173 10.51 7.84 8.69
CA THR A 173 9.53 6.88 8.13
C THR A 173 8.80 6.13 9.25
N ALA A 174 7.80 5.33 8.89
CA ALA A 174 7.02 4.54 9.85
C ALA A 174 6.32 3.33 9.19
N PRO A 175 5.88 2.32 9.97
CA PRO A 175 5.04 1.23 9.50
C PRO A 175 3.72 1.66 8.86
N GLY A 176 3.19 2.83 9.25
CA GLY A 176 1.92 3.36 8.75
C GLY A 176 1.64 4.81 9.17
N PRO A 177 0.40 5.30 8.95
CA PRO A 177 0.00 6.66 9.32
C PRO A 177 -0.10 6.83 10.84
N ASN A 178 -0.04 8.09 11.31
CA ASN A 178 -0.18 8.50 12.71
C ASN A 178 0.82 7.85 13.70
N SER A 179 2.00 7.42 13.23
CA SER A 179 3.07 6.89 14.08
C SER A 179 3.97 7.96 14.70
N GLY A 180 3.66 9.25 14.52
CA GLY A 180 4.36 10.37 15.16
C GLY A 180 5.52 11.00 14.34
N LYS A 181 5.63 10.69 13.04
CA LYS A 181 6.72 11.19 12.16
C LYS A 181 6.88 12.72 12.21
N LEU A 182 5.80 13.47 11.97
CA LEU A 182 5.79 14.93 12.03
C LEU A 182 6.26 15.46 13.39
N GLY A 183 5.70 14.93 14.48
CA GLY A 183 6.08 15.32 15.84
C GLY A 183 7.55 15.06 16.14
N THR A 184 8.08 13.93 15.67
CA THR A 184 9.52 13.61 15.77
C THR A 184 10.36 14.57 14.95
N CYS A 185 9.96 14.92 13.72
CA CYS A 185 10.68 15.91 12.90
C CYS A 185 10.75 17.26 13.61
N LEU A 186 9.61 17.78 14.11
CA LEU A 186 9.55 19.07 14.77
C LEU A 186 10.30 19.10 16.10
N SER A 187 10.28 18.00 16.86
CA SER A 187 11.11 17.82 18.06
C SER A 187 12.60 17.91 17.73
N GLN A 188 13.02 17.30 16.63
CA GLN A 188 14.39 17.39 16.17
C GLN A 188 14.76 18.80 15.68
N LEU A 189 13.87 19.48 14.95
CA LEU A 189 14.06 20.88 14.56
C LEU A 189 14.32 21.77 15.80
N TYR A 190 13.50 21.61 16.85
CA TYR A 190 13.69 22.32 18.12
C TYR A 190 15.07 22.06 18.74
N HIS A 191 15.47 20.79 18.83
CA HIS A 191 16.74 20.41 19.43
C HIS A 191 17.97 20.86 18.62
N GLU A 192 17.90 20.82 17.29
CA GLU A 192 18.97 21.26 16.41
C GLU A 192 19.13 22.77 16.43
N ASN A 193 18.01 23.51 16.43
CA ASN A 193 18.03 24.97 16.54
C ASN A 193 18.64 25.43 17.88
N LYS A 194 18.29 24.76 19.00
CA LYS A 194 18.90 25.01 20.33
C LYS A 194 20.42 24.75 20.34
N ARG A 195 20.93 23.95 19.39
CA ARG A 195 22.36 23.65 19.19
C ARG A 195 23.03 24.58 18.17
N GLY A 196 22.30 25.51 17.57
CA GLY A 196 22.82 26.51 16.63
C GLY A 196 22.86 26.05 15.17
N ASN A 197 22.28 24.89 14.83
CA ASN A 197 22.25 24.40 13.45
C ASN A 197 21.07 25.01 12.67
N GLU A 198 21.30 25.36 11.40
CA GLU A 198 20.24 25.77 10.48
C GLU A 198 19.52 24.53 9.95
N VAL A 199 18.24 24.38 10.30
CA VAL A 199 17.49 23.15 10.05
C VAL A 199 16.22 23.37 9.26
N GLY A 200 16.00 22.46 8.31
CA GLY A 200 14.80 22.41 7.49
C GLY A 200 13.92 21.23 7.86
N TYR A 201 12.62 21.40 7.62
CA TYR A 201 11.65 20.32 7.56
C TYR A 201 11.08 20.23 6.15
N SER A 202 10.81 19.05 5.61
CA SER A 202 10.04 18.90 4.38
C SER A 202 9.23 17.61 4.41
N LYS A 203 8.19 17.54 3.58
CA LYS A 203 7.31 16.36 3.48
C LYS A 203 7.39 15.75 2.10
N PHE A 204 7.60 14.44 2.03
CA PHE A 204 7.56 13.69 0.79
C PHE A 204 6.35 12.75 0.78
N GLU A 205 5.31 13.18 0.08
CA GLU A 205 4.14 12.39 -0.27
C GLU A 205 3.98 12.30 -1.78
N THR A 206 3.57 11.13 -2.27
CA THR A 206 3.32 10.94 -3.71
C THR A 206 1.95 11.48 -4.10
N PHE A 207 0.96 11.35 -3.21
CA PHE A 207 -0.42 11.73 -3.46
C PHE A 207 -0.99 12.58 -2.31
N PRO A 208 -1.90 13.52 -2.59
CA PRO A 208 -2.33 13.93 -3.93
C PRO A 208 -1.19 14.58 -4.73
N VAL A 209 -1.31 14.58 -6.05
CA VAL A 209 -0.33 15.20 -6.95
C VAL A 209 -0.67 16.69 -7.07
N TRP A 210 0.13 17.52 -6.39
CA TRP A 210 -0.19 18.93 -6.17
C TRP A 210 -0.36 19.76 -7.44
N ASN A 211 0.37 19.42 -8.52
CA ASN A 211 0.32 20.11 -9.80
C ASN A 211 -0.60 19.43 -10.84
N VAL A 212 -1.45 18.51 -10.40
CA VAL A 212 -2.50 17.88 -11.21
C VAL A 212 -3.86 18.37 -10.70
N PRO A 213 -4.87 18.64 -11.56
CA PRO A 213 -6.15 19.19 -11.14
C PRO A 213 -6.86 18.35 -10.07
N LEU A 214 -7.65 19.01 -9.22
CA LEU A 214 -8.41 18.37 -8.14
C LEU A 214 -9.32 17.25 -8.65
N LYS A 215 -10.04 17.50 -9.74
CA LYS A 215 -10.99 16.58 -10.36
C LYS A 215 -10.35 15.60 -11.34
N HIS A 216 -9.03 15.57 -11.44
CA HIS A 216 -8.32 14.60 -12.27
C HIS A 216 -8.47 13.19 -11.69
N PRO A 217 -8.75 12.14 -12.49
CA PRO A 217 -8.89 10.77 -12.01
C PRO A 217 -7.72 10.27 -11.15
N LEU A 218 -6.49 10.72 -11.41
CA LEU A 218 -5.31 10.39 -10.60
C LEU A 218 -5.46 10.81 -9.14
N ASN A 219 -5.89 12.05 -8.89
CA ASN A 219 -6.10 12.55 -7.53
C ASN A 219 -7.33 11.90 -6.90
N ILE A 220 -8.41 11.71 -7.67
CA ILE A 220 -9.61 11.02 -7.19
C ILE A 220 -9.31 9.55 -6.83
N ALA A 221 -8.40 8.88 -7.55
CA ALA A 221 -7.98 7.51 -7.22
C ALA A 221 -7.24 7.42 -5.88
N TYR A 222 -6.49 8.46 -5.51
CA TYR A 222 -5.93 8.57 -4.17
C TYR A 222 -7.04 8.69 -3.12
N GLU A 223 -8.02 9.56 -3.34
CA GLU A 223 -9.15 9.73 -2.42
C GLU A 223 -9.94 8.42 -2.26
N ALA A 224 -10.17 7.70 -3.36
CA ALA A 224 -10.77 6.37 -3.37
C ALA A 224 -9.95 5.35 -2.57
N ALA A 225 -8.63 5.53 -2.48
CA ALA A 225 -7.74 4.67 -1.70
C ALA A 225 -7.67 5.03 -0.21
N THR A 226 -8.22 6.17 0.21
CA THR A 226 -8.16 6.72 1.57
C THR A 226 -9.53 7.06 2.16
N VAL A 227 -10.62 6.52 1.60
CA VAL A 227 -12.00 6.78 2.09
C VAL A 227 -12.20 6.42 3.57
N ASP A 228 -11.47 5.44 4.08
CA ASP A 228 -11.44 5.02 5.49
C ASP A 228 -10.70 6.03 6.38
N LEU A 229 -9.66 6.67 5.85
CA LEU A 229 -8.87 7.69 6.54
C LEU A 229 -9.52 9.08 6.51
N LYS A 230 -10.58 9.25 5.71
CA LYS A 230 -11.29 10.53 5.48
C LYS A 230 -10.34 11.64 5.01
N ASP A 231 -9.31 11.25 4.28
CA ASP A 231 -8.44 12.19 3.58
C ASP A 231 -9.17 12.65 2.31
N VAL A 232 -9.52 13.93 2.26
CA VAL A 232 -10.30 14.54 1.16
C VAL A 232 -9.40 15.53 0.44
N ASN A 233 -9.30 15.39 -0.88
CA ASN A 233 -8.51 16.32 -1.68
C ASN A 233 -9.18 17.69 -1.73
N MET A 234 -8.38 18.75 -1.65
CA MET A 234 -8.82 20.13 -1.62
C MET A 234 -7.85 21.02 -2.38
N ILE A 235 -8.33 22.18 -2.84
CA ILE A 235 -7.44 23.23 -3.36
C ILE A 235 -6.67 23.81 -2.17
N ASP A 236 -5.36 23.95 -2.31
CA ASP A 236 -4.53 24.65 -1.33
C ASP A 236 -4.80 26.16 -1.41
N SER A 237 -5.70 26.62 -0.54
CA SER A 237 -6.09 28.03 -0.47
C SER A 237 -4.91 28.94 -0.11
N PHE A 238 -3.96 28.46 0.69
CA PHE A 238 -2.78 29.25 1.08
C PHE A 238 -1.86 29.48 -0.11
N HIS A 239 -1.64 28.44 -0.93
CA HIS A 239 -0.81 28.57 -2.13
C HIS A 239 -1.48 29.47 -3.18
N LEU A 240 -2.80 29.33 -3.35
CA LEU A 240 -3.58 30.17 -4.25
C LEU A 240 -3.54 31.64 -3.83
N GLU A 241 -3.73 31.95 -2.55
CA GLU A 241 -3.69 33.31 -2.02
C GLU A 241 -2.29 33.94 -2.16
N LYS A 242 -1.24 33.18 -1.85
CA LYS A 242 0.14 33.69 -1.87
C LYS A 242 0.70 33.88 -3.28
N TYR A 243 0.42 32.94 -4.19
CA TYR A 243 1.10 32.86 -5.49
C TYR A 243 0.15 33.01 -6.68
N GLY A 244 -1.17 33.03 -6.48
CA GLY A 244 -2.15 33.02 -7.57
C GLY A 244 -2.18 31.70 -8.36
N GLN A 245 -1.58 30.64 -7.83
CA GLN A 245 -1.44 29.34 -8.49
C GLN A 245 -2.32 28.30 -7.81
N MET A 246 -3.14 27.59 -8.59
CA MET A 246 -3.92 26.48 -8.06
C MET A 246 -3.01 25.26 -7.84
N SER A 247 -3.12 24.67 -6.67
CA SER A 247 -2.48 23.42 -6.31
C SER A 247 -3.42 22.56 -5.46
N VAL A 248 -3.17 21.26 -5.45
CA VAL A 248 -4.00 20.28 -4.73
C VAL A 248 -3.26 19.79 -3.48
N ASN A 249 -3.96 19.83 -2.36
CA ASN A 249 -3.54 19.23 -1.11
C ASN A 249 -4.73 18.46 -0.52
N TYR A 250 -4.72 18.14 0.77
CA TYR A 250 -5.83 17.45 1.43
C TYR A 250 -6.13 18.06 2.80
N ASN A 251 -7.36 17.87 3.26
CA ASN A 251 -7.93 18.52 4.44
C ASN A 251 -7.02 18.52 5.67
N ARG A 252 -6.43 17.38 6.05
CA ARG A 252 -5.62 17.27 7.27
C ARG A 252 -4.40 18.19 7.26
N ASP A 253 -3.71 18.27 6.13
CA ASP A 253 -2.52 19.11 6.00
C ASP A 253 -2.89 20.60 5.96
N LEU A 254 -3.99 20.95 5.28
CA LEU A 254 -4.51 22.32 5.26
C LEU A 254 -4.94 22.79 6.65
N GLU A 255 -5.64 21.94 7.40
CA GLU A 255 -6.09 22.24 8.77
C GLU A 255 -4.91 22.42 9.74
N LEU A 256 -3.85 21.63 9.59
CA LEU A 256 -2.66 21.69 10.45
C LEU A 256 -1.69 22.80 10.08
N PHE A 257 -1.70 23.27 8.83
CA PHE A 257 -0.71 24.21 8.32
C PHE A 257 -0.53 25.49 9.16
N PRO A 258 -1.58 26.20 9.59
CA PRO A 258 -1.42 27.43 10.37
C PRO A 258 -0.68 27.20 11.70
N VAL A 259 -0.92 26.04 12.31
CA VAL A 259 -0.25 25.63 13.55
C VAL A 259 1.21 25.26 13.28
N LEU A 260 1.46 24.48 12.22
CA LEU A 260 2.81 24.10 11.81
C LEU A 260 3.68 25.30 11.46
N LYS A 261 3.13 26.26 10.70
CA LYS A 261 3.81 27.51 10.38
C LYS A 261 4.27 28.23 11.65
N LYS A 262 3.36 28.41 12.63
CA LYS A 262 3.69 29.05 13.92
C LYS A 262 4.74 28.29 14.72
N ILE A 263 4.68 26.95 14.73
CA ILE A 263 5.68 26.12 15.42
C ILE A 263 7.06 26.32 14.79
N ILE A 264 7.16 26.27 13.46
CA ILE A 264 8.42 26.48 12.73
C ILE A 264 8.97 27.89 13.00
N GLU A 265 8.11 28.92 12.95
CA GLU A 265 8.49 30.31 13.22
C GLU A 265 8.99 30.49 14.66
N LYS A 266 8.33 29.88 15.65
CA LYS A 266 8.75 29.94 17.05
C LYS A 266 10.05 29.18 17.30
N ILE A 267 10.26 28.04 16.64
CA ILE A 267 11.53 27.30 16.72
C ILE A 267 12.67 28.11 16.11
N THR A 268 12.47 28.66 14.91
CA THR A 268 13.55 29.30 14.14
C THR A 268 13.78 30.77 14.49
N GLY A 269 12.80 31.42 15.13
CA GLY A 269 12.82 32.86 15.41
C GLY A 269 12.69 33.75 14.16
N LYS A 270 12.32 33.18 13.01
CA LYS A 270 12.21 33.85 11.71
C LYS A 270 10.86 33.54 11.07
N GLU A 271 10.45 34.33 10.08
CA GLU A 271 9.28 33.98 9.26
C GLU A 271 9.50 32.64 8.54
N SER A 272 8.46 31.81 8.49
CA SER A 272 8.52 30.53 7.79
C SER A 272 8.73 30.73 6.30
N VAL A 273 9.68 29.98 5.73
CA VAL A 273 9.87 29.90 4.27
C VAL A 273 8.66 29.24 3.57
N TYR A 274 7.86 28.49 4.32
CA TYR A 274 6.64 27.86 3.82
C TYR A 274 5.46 28.78 3.99
N GLN A 275 4.83 29.09 2.86
CA GLN A 275 3.61 29.92 2.80
C GLN A 275 2.37 29.06 2.50
N SER A 276 2.57 27.79 2.13
CA SER A 276 1.52 26.78 2.05
C SER A 276 2.03 25.35 2.32
N PRO A 277 1.14 24.36 2.53
CA PRO A 277 1.50 22.93 2.55
C PRO A 277 2.16 22.46 1.26
N THR A 278 1.76 23.02 0.11
CA THR A 278 2.40 22.73 -1.18
C THR A 278 3.89 23.11 -1.16
N ASP A 279 4.28 24.22 -0.52
CA ASP A 279 5.69 24.63 -0.38
C ASP A 279 6.49 23.67 0.52
N MET A 280 5.84 23.13 1.56
CA MET A 280 6.43 22.13 2.47
C MET A 280 6.70 20.80 1.78
N GLY A 281 5.95 20.51 0.71
CA GLY A 281 6.10 19.32 -0.10
C GLY A 281 7.36 19.34 -0.96
N VAL A 282 7.93 18.14 -1.19
CA VAL A 282 9.02 17.94 -2.16
C VAL A 282 8.62 17.11 -3.38
N ASN A 283 7.34 16.82 -3.56
CA ASN A 283 6.86 15.89 -4.58
C ASN A 283 7.03 16.45 -6.02
N ARG A 284 7.65 15.66 -6.90
CA ARG A 284 7.79 15.93 -8.34
C ARG A 284 7.10 14.89 -9.22
N VAL A 285 6.24 14.03 -8.67
CA VAL A 285 5.65 12.92 -9.42
C VAL A 285 4.88 13.36 -10.67
N GLY A 286 4.15 14.49 -10.62
CA GLY A 286 3.38 14.97 -11.77
C GLY A 286 4.21 15.25 -13.03
N TYR A 287 5.51 15.53 -12.88
CA TYR A 287 6.40 15.82 -14.01
C TYR A 287 6.86 14.57 -14.77
N GLY A 288 6.68 13.38 -14.16
CA GLY A 288 6.91 12.10 -14.82
C GLY A 288 5.77 11.67 -15.74
N ILE A 289 4.62 12.35 -15.73
CA ILE A 289 3.49 12.02 -16.62
C ILE A 289 3.88 12.39 -18.06
N VAL A 290 3.81 11.41 -18.96
CA VAL A 290 4.13 11.58 -20.40
C VAL A 290 2.93 11.30 -21.31
N ASP A 291 1.92 10.58 -20.82
CA ASP A 291 0.64 10.37 -21.50
C ASP A 291 -0.47 10.41 -20.45
N ASP A 292 -1.20 11.53 -20.42
CA ASP A 292 -2.23 11.81 -19.44
C ASP A 292 -3.47 10.93 -19.63
N GLU A 293 -3.83 10.59 -20.87
CA GLU A 293 -4.99 9.73 -21.15
C GLU A 293 -4.79 8.33 -20.58
N VAL A 294 -3.57 7.78 -20.72
CA VAL A 294 -3.21 6.49 -20.13
C VAL A 294 -3.28 6.53 -18.59
N VAL A 295 -2.81 7.62 -17.96
CA VAL A 295 -2.88 7.80 -16.51
C VAL A 295 -4.33 7.94 -16.05
N GLN A 296 -5.16 8.69 -16.76
CA GLN A 296 -6.57 8.84 -16.45
C GLN A 296 -7.31 7.50 -16.50
N GLU A 297 -7.11 6.71 -17.55
CA GLU A 297 -7.76 5.40 -17.68
C GLU A 297 -7.30 4.43 -16.60
N ALA A 298 -5.99 4.35 -16.33
CA ALA A 298 -5.47 3.48 -15.29
C ALA A 298 -5.97 3.89 -13.89
N SER A 299 -6.14 5.20 -13.65
CA SER A 299 -6.72 5.73 -12.41
C SER A 299 -8.21 5.38 -12.27
N ARG A 300 -9.01 5.45 -13.35
CA ARG A 300 -10.42 4.99 -13.34
C ARG A 300 -10.53 3.50 -12.98
N GLN A 301 -9.67 2.66 -13.56
CA GLN A 301 -9.61 1.24 -13.23
C GLN A 301 -9.22 0.99 -11.77
N GLU A 302 -8.28 1.76 -11.21
CA GLU A 302 -7.95 1.70 -9.78
C GLU A 302 -9.15 2.09 -8.90
N ILE A 303 -9.95 3.09 -9.29
CA ILE A 303 -11.15 3.51 -8.54
C ILE A 303 -12.18 2.38 -8.48
N ILE A 304 -12.44 1.71 -9.61
CA ILE A 304 -13.31 0.52 -9.65
C ILE A 304 -12.76 -0.58 -8.73
N ARG A 305 -11.43 -0.78 -8.73
CA ARG A 305 -10.76 -1.73 -7.84
C ARG A 305 -10.97 -1.39 -6.37
N ARG A 306 -10.87 -0.10 -6.01
CA ARG A 306 -11.14 0.40 -4.65
C ARG A 306 -12.58 0.22 -4.24
N TYR A 307 -13.53 0.46 -5.15
CA TYR A 307 -14.93 0.17 -4.92
C TYR A 307 -15.16 -1.29 -4.49
N PHE A 308 -14.64 -2.27 -5.25
CA PHE A 308 -14.77 -3.69 -4.87
C PHE A 308 -14.10 -4.01 -3.54
N LYS A 309 -12.89 -3.48 -3.30
CA LYS A 309 -12.17 -3.68 -2.04
C LYS A 309 -12.96 -3.15 -0.84
N THR A 310 -13.41 -1.91 -0.91
CA THR A 310 -14.19 -1.26 0.16
C THR A 310 -15.54 -1.95 0.36
N ALA A 311 -16.20 -2.43 -0.70
CA ALA A 311 -17.42 -3.22 -0.59
C ALA A 311 -17.18 -4.54 0.18
N CYS A 312 -16.07 -5.24 -0.10
CA CYS A 312 -15.69 -6.46 0.62
C CYS A 312 -15.34 -6.15 2.09
N GLU A 313 -14.57 -5.10 2.35
CA GLU A 313 -14.21 -4.66 3.71
C GLU A 313 -15.47 -4.28 4.51
N TYR A 314 -16.44 -3.62 3.89
CA TYR A 314 -17.72 -3.28 4.52
C TYR A 314 -18.52 -4.55 4.86
N LYS A 315 -18.60 -5.52 3.93
CA LYS A 315 -19.23 -6.83 4.18
C LYS A 315 -18.53 -7.62 5.30
N LYS A 316 -17.22 -7.45 5.47
CA LYS A 316 -16.42 -8.02 6.57
C LYS A 316 -16.54 -7.23 7.89
N GLY A 317 -17.23 -6.09 7.92
CA GLY A 317 -17.35 -5.23 9.09
C GLY A 317 -16.06 -4.48 9.46
N GLN A 318 -15.14 -4.30 8.49
CA GLN A 318 -13.84 -3.68 8.70
C GLN A 318 -13.85 -2.16 8.48
N VAL A 319 -14.81 -1.66 7.69
CA VAL A 319 -15.01 -0.23 7.44
C VAL A 319 -16.47 0.13 7.71
N ASP A 320 -16.72 1.41 8.00
CA ASP A 320 -18.06 1.91 8.27
C ASP A 320 -18.87 2.17 6.98
N LYS A 321 -20.17 2.45 7.15
CA LYS A 321 -21.08 2.78 6.04
C LYS A 321 -20.65 4.06 5.32
N GLY A 322 -20.06 5.02 6.02
CA GLY A 322 -19.63 6.30 5.46
C GLY A 322 -18.52 6.12 4.41
N ALA A 323 -17.55 5.26 4.69
CA ALA A 323 -16.50 4.90 3.73
C ALA A 323 -17.08 4.22 2.48
N TYR A 324 -18.06 3.31 2.66
CA TYR A 324 -18.72 2.64 1.55
C TYR A 324 -19.61 3.56 0.70
N ASP A 325 -20.34 4.48 1.33
CA ASP A 325 -21.16 5.46 0.62
C ASP A 325 -20.26 6.48 -0.12
N ARG A 326 -19.11 6.87 0.46
CA ARG A 326 -18.15 7.76 -0.21
C ARG A 326 -17.57 7.14 -1.48
N ILE A 327 -17.14 5.88 -1.45
CA ILE A 327 -16.56 5.24 -2.65
C ILE A 327 -17.60 5.07 -3.77
N LYS A 328 -18.88 4.86 -3.42
CA LYS A 328 -19.98 4.85 -4.40
C LYS A 328 -20.16 6.20 -5.06
N LEU A 329 -20.18 7.26 -4.26
CA LEU A 329 -20.32 8.61 -4.77
C LEU A 329 -19.14 9.00 -5.67
N ILE A 330 -17.91 8.58 -5.34
CA ILE A 330 -16.75 8.76 -6.22
C ILE A 330 -16.93 8.06 -7.59
N MET A 331 -17.47 6.84 -7.60
CA MET A 331 -17.80 6.13 -8.85
C MET A 331 -18.84 6.90 -9.67
N GLU A 332 -19.91 7.39 -9.03
CA GLU A 332 -20.96 8.17 -9.68
C GLU A 332 -20.44 9.49 -10.25
N GLU A 333 -19.61 10.24 -9.50
CA GLU A 333 -19.01 11.50 -9.95
C GLU A 333 -18.19 11.35 -11.24
N LEU A 334 -17.59 10.17 -11.45
CA LEU A 334 -16.81 9.85 -12.64
C LEU A 334 -17.57 9.05 -13.69
N ASN A 335 -18.88 8.82 -13.49
CA ASN A 335 -19.73 7.98 -14.34
C ASN A 335 -19.17 6.56 -14.55
N LEU A 336 -18.54 6.00 -13.51
CA LEU A 336 -17.97 4.65 -13.53
C LEU A 336 -18.99 3.62 -13.05
N LYS A 337 -18.90 2.42 -13.62
CA LYS A 337 -19.67 1.24 -13.22
C LYS A 337 -18.73 0.10 -12.86
N PRO A 338 -19.12 -0.78 -11.92
CA PRO A 338 -18.36 -2.00 -11.64
C PRO A 338 -18.06 -2.82 -12.91
N GLU A 339 -19.02 -2.84 -13.85
CA GLU A 339 -18.95 -3.56 -15.12
C GLU A 339 -17.94 -2.99 -16.12
N ASP A 340 -17.45 -1.75 -15.92
CA ASP A 340 -16.40 -1.16 -16.76
C ASP A 340 -15.07 -1.90 -16.60
N ARG A 341 -14.92 -2.71 -15.54
CA ARG A 341 -13.85 -3.69 -15.41
C ARG A 341 -14.25 -4.97 -16.15
N LYS A 342 -13.63 -5.20 -17.31
CA LYS A 342 -13.96 -6.25 -18.29
C LYS A 342 -14.13 -7.67 -17.73
N VAL A 343 -13.39 -8.03 -16.68
CA VAL A 343 -13.46 -9.37 -16.06
C VAL A 343 -14.68 -9.59 -15.16
N VAL A 344 -15.44 -8.53 -14.84
CA VAL A 344 -16.59 -8.63 -13.92
C VAL A 344 -17.75 -9.39 -14.55
N ILE A 345 -18.19 -8.98 -15.74
CA ILE A 345 -19.32 -9.61 -16.43
C ILE A 345 -19.06 -11.10 -16.71
N PRO A 346 -17.93 -11.51 -17.30
CA PRO A 346 -17.66 -12.93 -17.58
C PRO A 346 -17.69 -13.83 -16.33
N ALA A 347 -17.17 -13.34 -15.20
CA ALA A 347 -17.21 -14.10 -13.95
C ALA A 347 -18.65 -14.28 -13.44
N ARG A 348 -19.42 -13.17 -13.42
CA ARG A 348 -20.81 -13.16 -12.93
C ARG A 348 -21.74 -13.98 -13.82
N GLU A 349 -21.64 -13.84 -15.15
CA GLU A 349 -22.46 -14.61 -16.09
C GLU A 349 -22.19 -16.12 -15.97
N TYR A 350 -20.93 -16.53 -15.84
CA TYR A 350 -20.63 -17.94 -15.70
C TYR A 350 -21.09 -18.50 -14.35
N SER A 351 -20.95 -17.74 -13.26
CA SER A 351 -21.52 -18.10 -11.96
C SER A 351 -23.05 -18.24 -12.01
N ALA A 352 -23.74 -17.32 -12.70
CA ALA A 352 -25.19 -17.38 -12.88
C ALA A 352 -25.61 -18.64 -13.66
N LYS A 353 -24.94 -18.95 -14.78
CA LYS A 353 -25.18 -20.18 -15.56
C LYS A 353 -24.99 -21.45 -14.72
N LEU A 354 -23.97 -21.47 -13.86
CA LEU A 354 -23.73 -22.61 -12.95
C LEU A 354 -24.84 -22.76 -11.89
N LYS A 355 -25.40 -21.66 -11.40
CA LYS A 355 -26.53 -21.69 -10.46
C LYS A 355 -27.81 -22.21 -11.10
N GLU A 356 -28.06 -21.89 -12.37
CA GLU A 356 -29.24 -22.39 -13.12
C GLU A 356 -29.22 -23.91 -13.31
N VAL A 357 -28.03 -24.51 -13.46
CA VAL A 357 -27.87 -25.96 -13.62
C VAL A 357 -27.64 -26.69 -12.29
N SER A 358 -27.47 -25.95 -11.18
CA SER A 358 -27.29 -26.53 -9.85
C SER A 358 -28.63 -27.04 -9.31
N ASN A 359 -28.65 -28.30 -8.87
CA ASN A 359 -29.85 -28.93 -8.29
C ASN A 359 -30.09 -28.50 -6.84
N THR A 360 -29.24 -27.63 -6.27
CA THR A 360 -29.32 -27.17 -4.89
C THR A 360 -29.76 -25.69 -4.84
N PRO A 361 -30.96 -25.40 -4.28
CA PRO A 361 -31.38 -24.02 -4.03
C PRO A 361 -30.35 -23.30 -3.14
N ASN A 362 -29.95 -22.08 -3.53
CA ASN A 362 -28.93 -21.25 -2.87
C ASN A 362 -27.49 -21.76 -2.95
N ASP A 363 -27.16 -22.58 -3.96
CA ASP A 363 -25.76 -22.96 -4.19
C ASP A 363 -24.89 -21.72 -4.48
N ILE A 364 -23.74 -21.68 -3.83
CA ILE A 364 -22.71 -20.68 -4.10
C ILE A 364 -21.82 -21.32 -5.15
N CYS A 365 -21.79 -20.74 -6.36
CA CYS A 365 -20.93 -21.20 -7.44
C CYS A 365 -19.78 -20.19 -7.66
N PRO A 366 -18.67 -20.25 -6.89
CA PRO A 366 -17.55 -19.35 -7.09
C PRO A 366 -16.96 -19.51 -8.49
N VAL A 367 -16.74 -18.38 -9.14
CA VAL A 367 -16.09 -18.27 -10.45
C VAL A 367 -15.07 -17.16 -10.40
N VAL A 368 -13.92 -17.39 -11.02
CA VAL A 368 -12.91 -16.37 -11.28
C VAL A 368 -12.80 -16.19 -12.79
N ALA A 369 -12.86 -14.94 -13.26
CA ALA A 369 -12.47 -14.59 -14.62
C ALA A 369 -11.12 -13.87 -14.61
N LEU A 370 -10.35 -14.06 -15.68
CA LEU A 370 -8.98 -13.57 -15.81
C LEU A 370 -8.77 -13.03 -17.23
N GLU A 371 -8.44 -11.74 -17.35
CA GLU A 371 -8.02 -11.10 -18.60
C GLU A 371 -6.50 -11.15 -18.70
N LEU A 372 -6.03 -11.85 -19.73
CA LEU A 372 -4.63 -12.03 -20.04
C LEU A 372 -4.05 -10.80 -20.76
N ASN A 373 -2.71 -10.75 -20.86
CA ASN A 373 -2.00 -9.63 -21.47
C ASN A 373 -2.29 -9.45 -22.98
N ASP A 374 -2.79 -10.49 -23.65
CA ASP A 374 -3.24 -10.48 -25.04
C ASP A 374 -4.72 -10.06 -25.20
N GLY A 375 -5.41 -9.79 -24.07
CA GLY A 375 -6.83 -9.43 -24.03
C GLY A 375 -7.79 -10.63 -23.98
N THR A 376 -7.28 -11.87 -24.03
CA THR A 376 -8.11 -13.06 -23.89
C THR A 376 -8.69 -13.14 -22.48
N ILE A 377 -10.00 -13.40 -22.37
CA ILE A 377 -10.67 -13.63 -21.09
C ILE A 377 -10.94 -15.11 -20.91
N LEU A 378 -10.44 -15.68 -19.82
CA LEU A 378 -10.67 -17.06 -19.42
C LEU A 378 -11.37 -17.10 -18.07
N THR A 379 -12.12 -18.17 -17.82
CA THR A 379 -12.81 -18.37 -16.55
C THR A 379 -12.40 -19.69 -15.90
N GLY A 380 -12.50 -19.74 -14.58
CA GLY A 380 -12.33 -20.93 -13.76
C GLY A 380 -13.47 -21.03 -12.75
N LYS A 381 -14.03 -22.22 -12.60
CA LYS A 381 -15.10 -22.50 -11.63
C LYS A 381 -14.56 -23.32 -10.46
N ALA A 382 -15.18 -23.16 -9.29
CA ALA A 382 -14.96 -24.08 -8.19
C ALA A 382 -15.50 -25.48 -8.53
N SER A 383 -14.87 -26.49 -7.96
CA SER A 383 -15.22 -27.91 -8.09
C SER A 383 -14.95 -28.62 -6.76
N GLU A 384 -15.30 -29.91 -6.69
CA GLU A 384 -14.95 -30.75 -5.54
C GLU A 384 -13.43 -30.90 -5.34
N THR A 385 -12.66 -30.85 -6.43
CA THR A 385 -11.20 -31.05 -6.41
C THR A 385 -10.44 -29.77 -6.07
N MET A 386 -10.84 -28.63 -6.65
CA MET A 386 -10.10 -27.37 -6.54
C MET A 386 -11.01 -26.16 -6.57
N ASN A 387 -10.53 -25.06 -6.00
CA ASN A 387 -11.23 -23.79 -6.00
C ASN A 387 -11.15 -23.07 -7.37
N ALA A 388 -11.96 -22.01 -7.51
CA ALA A 388 -12.08 -21.26 -8.76
C ALA A 388 -10.79 -20.54 -9.16
N THR A 389 -9.98 -20.09 -8.19
CA THR A 389 -8.69 -19.43 -8.44
C THR A 389 -7.69 -20.40 -9.08
N ALA A 390 -7.57 -21.62 -8.54
CA ALA A 390 -6.72 -22.66 -9.11
C ALA A 390 -7.16 -23.03 -10.53
N ALA A 391 -8.46 -23.23 -10.75
CA ALA A 391 -9.00 -23.57 -12.06
C ALA A 391 -8.71 -22.47 -13.09
N ALA A 392 -8.88 -21.20 -12.73
CA ALA A 392 -8.62 -20.07 -13.63
C ALA A 392 -7.13 -20.00 -14.02
N VAL A 393 -6.22 -20.23 -13.06
CA VAL A 393 -4.77 -20.27 -13.33
C VAL A 393 -4.41 -21.43 -14.25
N LEU A 394 -4.94 -22.64 -14.03
CA LEU A 394 -4.68 -23.79 -14.91
C LEU A 394 -5.18 -23.54 -16.33
N ASN A 395 -6.38 -22.98 -16.48
CA ASN A 395 -6.94 -22.65 -17.80
C ASN A 395 -6.07 -21.61 -18.53
N ALA A 396 -5.59 -20.60 -17.81
CA ALA A 396 -4.71 -19.57 -18.36
C ALA A 396 -3.35 -20.13 -18.84
N ILE A 397 -2.70 -20.98 -18.04
CA ILE A 397 -1.42 -21.56 -18.46
C ILE A 397 -1.57 -22.60 -19.57
N LYS A 398 -2.69 -23.34 -19.61
CA LYS A 398 -3.03 -24.22 -20.75
C LYS A 398 -3.17 -23.41 -22.03
N HIS A 399 -3.89 -22.29 -21.98
CA HIS A 399 -4.04 -21.39 -23.11
C HIS A 399 -2.68 -20.89 -23.63
N PHE A 400 -1.82 -20.36 -22.75
CA PHE A 400 -0.49 -19.90 -23.16
C PHE A 400 0.46 -21.00 -23.67
N ALA A 401 0.26 -22.23 -23.21
CA ALA A 401 1.02 -23.38 -23.69
C ALA A 401 0.39 -24.06 -24.92
N ASN A 402 -0.74 -23.53 -25.43
CA ASN A 402 -1.53 -24.13 -26.51
C ASN A 402 -1.90 -25.60 -26.22
N ILE A 403 -2.25 -25.90 -24.98
CA ILE A 403 -2.66 -27.22 -24.52
C ILE A 403 -4.18 -27.33 -24.63
N ASN A 404 -4.66 -28.45 -25.16
CA ASN A 404 -6.09 -28.72 -25.31
C ASN A 404 -6.81 -28.65 -23.94
N ASP A 405 -8.03 -28.09 -23.94
CA ASP A 405 -8.80 -27.92 -22.71
C ASP A 405 -9.20 -29.26 -22.06
N ASP A 406 -9.37 -30.32 -22.85
CA ASP A 406 -9.70 -31.65 -22.32
C ASP A 406 -8.50 -32.37 -21.67
N MET A 407 -7.29 -31.82 -21.81
CA MET A 407 -6.08 -32.44 -21.27
C MET A 407 -5.88 -32.13 -19.79
N HIS A 408 -5.89 -33.19 -18.97
CA HIS A 408 -5.53 -33.09 -17.55
C HIS A 408 -4.01 -32.93 -17.36
N LEU A 409 -3.61 -31.86 -16.69
CA LEU A 409 -2.20 -31.59 -16.38
C LEU A 409 -1.70 -32.31 -15.12
N ILE A 410 -2.60 -32.56 -14.16
CA ILE A 410 -2.27 -33.09 -12.85
C ILE A 410 -2.88 -34.47 -12.71
N SER A 411 -2.04 -35.47 -12.42
CA SER A 411 -2.47 -36.85 -12.25
C SER A 411 -3.29 -37.02 -10.96
N PRO A 412 -4.39 -37.80 -10.98
CA PRO A 412 -5.13 -38.18 -9.77
C PRO A 412 -4.24 -38.77 -8.67
N VAL A 413 -3.18 -39.50 -9.05
CA VAL A 413 -2.21 -40.11 -8.12
C VAL A 413 -1.47 -39.07 -7.26
N VAL A 414 -1.37 -37.82 -7.74
CA VAL A 414 -0.77 -36.70 -6.98
C VAL A 414 -1.84 -35.95 -6.18
N LEU A 415 -3.06 -35.83 -6.70
CA LEU A 415 -4.15 -35.09 -6.05
C LEU A 415 -4.75 -35.85 -4.86
N GLU A 416 -5.01 -37.15 -5.01
CA GLU A 416 -5.68 -37.98 -4.01
C GLU A 416 -4.97 -37.98 -2.65
N PRO A 417 -3.63 -38.13 -2.56
CA PRO A 417 -2.94 -38.06 -1.27
C PRO A 417 -3.12 -36.72 -0.55
N ILE A 418 -3.11 -35.60 -1.29
CA ILE A 418 -3.27 -34.25 -0.74
C ILE A 418 -4.70 -34.08 -0.19
N ILE A 419 -5.69 -34.48 -0.98
CA ILE A 419 -7.11 -34.42 -0.58
C ILE A 419 -7.36 -35.32 0.65
N ASN A 420 -6.83 -36.54 0.64
CA ASN A 420 -6.96 -37.50 1.75
C ASN A 420 -6.29 -36.98 3.04
N LEU A 421 -5.12 -36.35 2.92
CA LEU A 421 -4.44 -35.69 4.05
C LEU A 421 -5.36 -34.61 4.66
N LYS A 422 -5.93 -33.72 3.84
CA LYS A 422 -6.84 -32.67 4.32
C LYS A 422 -8.10 -33.25 4.97
N ALA A 423 -8.74 -34.20 4.29
CA ALA A 423 -10.01 -34.77 4.72
C ALA A 423 -9.87 -35.62 5.98
N ASN A 424 -9.02 -36.66 5.92
CA ASN A 424 -9.03 -37.74 6.90
C ASN A 424 -7.95 -37.60 7.97
N THR A 425 -6.83 -36.93 7.69
CA THR A 425 -5.74 -36.77 8.66
C THR A 425 -5.85 -35.45 9.42
N LEU A 426 -6.07 -34.35 8.71
CA LEU A 426 -6.19 -33.01 9.30
C LEU A 426 -7.63 -32.67 9.73
N GLY A 427 -8.62 -33.41 9.22
CA GLY A 427 -10.03 -33.21 9.59
C GLY A 427 -10.63 -31.92 9.04
N ASN A 428 -10.08 -31.38 7.94
CA ASN A 428 -10.56 -30.16 7.32
C ASN A 428 -11.93 -30.41 6.68
N ARG A 429 -12.86 -29.48 6.88
CA ARG A 429 -14.17 -29.55 6.22
C ARG A 429 -14.10 -29.16 4.76
N ASN A 430 -13.21 -28.22 4.43
CA ASN A 430 -12.94 -27.84 3.05
C ASN A 430 -11.75 -28.62 2.50
N VAL A 431 -12.04 -29.57 1.61
CA VAL A 431 -11.03 -30.45 1.00
C VAL A 431 -10.57 -29.96 -0.37
N ALA A 432 -11.29 -29.00 -0.97
CA ALA A 432 -10.90 -28.43 -2.25
C ALA A 432 -9.51 -27.80 -2.15
N LEU A 433 -8.69 -28.03 -3.17
CA LEU A 433 -7.34 -27.55 -3.22
C LEU A 433 -7.30 -26.06 -3.62
N SER A 434 -6.48 -25.32 -2.90
CA SER A 434 -6.15 -23.92 -3.16
C SER A 434 -5.24 -23.76 -4.38
N CYS A 435 -5.07 -22.52 -4.85
CA CYS A 435 -4.16 -22.23 -5.95
C CYS A 435 -2.72 -22.66 -5.64
N GLU A 436 -2.24 -22.44 -4.42
CA GLU A 436 -0.87 -22.84 -4.02
C GLU A 436 -0.69 -24.36 -4.00
N GLU A 437 -1.67 -25.11 -3.47
CA GLU A 437 -1.64 -26.57 -3.44
C GLU A 437 -1.67 -27.16 -4.87
N ILE A 438 -2.46 -26.58 -5.76
CA ILE A 438 -2.52 -26.98 -7.17
C ILE A 438 -1.22 -26.68 -7.92
N LEU A 439 -0.59 -25.53 -7.68
CA LEU A 439 0.71 -25.22 -8.28
C LEU A 439 1.82 -26.15 -7.75
N THR A 440 1.73 -26.55 -6.48
CA THR A 440 2.63 -27.54 -5.89
C THR A 440 2.43 -28.92 -6.51
N ALA A 441 1.18 -29.36 -6.69
CA ALA A 441 0.88 -30.62 -7.37
C ALA A 441 1.33 -30.61 -8.84
N LEU A 442 1.15 -29.47 -9.53
CA LEU A 442 1.61 -29.28 -10.91
C LEU A 442 3.14 -29.39 -11.02
N SER A 443 3.89 -28.81 -10.08
CA SER A 443 5.37 -28.88 -10.09
C SER A 443 5.89 -30.30 -9.88
N ILE A 444 5.19 -31.10 -9.06
CA ILE A 444 5.48 -32.53 -8.91
C ILE A 444 5.20 -33.28 -10.22
N CYS A 445 4.07 -33.01 -10.88
CA CYS A 445 3.71 -33.65 -12.14
C CYS A 445 4.68 -33.27 -13.27
N ALA A 446 5.21 -32.05 -13.27
CA ALA A 446 6.14 -31.55 -14.28
C ALA A 446 7.44 -32.39 -14.39
N VAL A 447 7.81 -33.12 -13.33
CA VAL A 447 8.96 -34.04 -13.33
C VAL A 447 8.81 -35.17 -14.35
N THR A 448 7.60 -35.69 -14.54
CA THR A 448 7.34 -36.87 -15.39
C THR A 448 6.38 -36.58 -16.55
N ASN A 449 5.77 -35.39 -16.59
CA ASN A 449 4.84 -34.98 -17.64
C ASN A 449 5.36 -33.71 -18.35
N PRO A 450 5.92 -33.85 -19.56
CA PRO A 450 6.41 -32.72 -20.35
C PRO A 450 5.36 -31.64 -20.63
N THR A 451 4.08 -32.02 -20.72
CA THR A 451 2.98 -31.07 -20.92
C THR A 451 2.70 -30.24 -19.66
N ALA A 452 2.80 -30.84 -18.48
CA ALA A 452 2.69 -30.11 -17.21
C ALA A 452 3.87 -29.14 -17.02
N GLN A 453 5.08 -29.56 -17.38
CA GLN A 453 6.27 -28.69 -17.41
C GLN A 453 6.06 -27.49 -18.35
N ALA A 454 5.60 -27.74 -19.58
CA ALA A 454 5.33 -26.68 -20.55
C ALA A 454 4.29 -25.67 -20.06
N ALA A 455 3.25 -26.12 -19.34
CA ALA A 455 2.27 -25.24 -18.71
C ALA A 455 2.89 -24.42 -17.56
N MET A 456 3.66 -25.06 -16.68
CA MET A 456 4.30 -24.41 -15.54
C MET A 456 5.24 -23.27 -15.97
N GLU A 457 5.96 -23.43 -17.07
CA GLU A 457 6.81 -22.39 -17.66
C GLU A 457 6.05 -21.13 -18.11
N LYS A 458 4.72 -21.20 -18.25
CA LYS A 458 3.88 -20.05 -18.64
C LYS A 458 3.39 -19.22 -17.46
N LEU A 459 3.63 -19.64 -16.21
CA LEU A 459 3.15 -18.91 -15.02
C LEU A 459 3.62 -17.44 -15.00
N SER A 460 4.85 -17.17 -15.44
CA SER A 460 5.39 -15.79 -15.49
C SER A 460 4.63 -14.87 -16.45
N MET A 461 3.90 -15.43 -17.42
CA MET A 461 3.10 -14.68 -18.39
C MET A 461 1.80 -14.13 -17.79
N LEU A 462 1.39 -14.62 -16.60
CA LEU A 462 0.24 -14.10 -15.85
C LEU A 462 0.50 -12.73 -15.22
N LYS A 463 1.76 -12.29 -15.15
CA LYS A 463 2.13 -11.00 -14.57
C LYS A 463 1.45 -9.86 -15.34
N GLY A 464 0.68 -9.04 -14.62
CA GLY A 464 -0.10 -7.94 -15.17
C GLY A 464 -1.56 -8.30 -15.50
N ALA A 465 -1.91 -9.58 -15.45
CA ALA A 465 -3.28 -10.02 -15.70
C ALA A 465 -4.24 -9.44 -14.66
N GLN A 466 -5.49 -9.23 -15.09
CA GLN A 466 -6.57 -8.73 -14.25
C GLN A 466 -7.52 -9.87 -13.95
N ALA A 467 -7.96 -9.99 -12.71
CA ALA A 467 -8.92 -11.00 -12.31
C ALA A 467 -10.10 -10.42 -11.52
N HIS A 468 -11.24 -11.09 -11.61
CA HIS A 468 -12.41 -10.84 -10.77
C HIS A 468 -13.00 -12.16 -10.30
N SER A 469 -13.33 -12.23 -9.01
CA SER A 469 -13.96 -13.38 -8.36
C SER A 469 -15.39 -13.03 -7.95
N THR A 470 -16.34 -13.92 -8.19
CA THR A 470 -17.73 -13.75 -7.71
C THR A 470 -17.89 -13.94 -6.20
N THR A 471 -16.82 -14.33 -5.51
CA THR A 471 -16.76 -14.41 -4.04
C THR A 471 -15.44 -13.84 -3.52
N MET A 472 -15.43 -13.41 -2.26
CA MET A 472 -14.21 -13.02 -1.54
C MET A 472 -13.22 -14.18 -1.49
N LEU A 473 -11.97 -13.90 -1.86
CA LEU A 473 -10.91 -14.89 -1.89
C LEU A 473 -10.37 -15.19 -0.48
N SER A 474 -9.76 -16.37 -0.33
CA SER A 474 -8.97 -16.69 0.86
C SER A 474 -7.69 -15.85 0.87
N LEU A 475 -7.15 -15.57 2.07
CA LEU A 475 -5.87 -14.86 2.19
C LEU A 475 -4.74 -15.58 1.45
N ASN A 476 -4.76 -16.92 1.41
CA ASN A 476 -3.73 -17.69 0.72
C ASN A 476 -3.82 -17.52 -0.80
N ASP A 477 -5.02 -17.55 -1.37
CA ASP A 477 -5.23 -17.34 -2.80
C ASP A 477 -4.90 -15.89 -3.20
N GLU A 478 -5.29 -14.89 -2.40
CA GLU A 478 -4.92 -13.48 -2.62
C GLU A 478 -3.39 -13.31 -2.66
N GLN A 479 -2.68 -13.93 -1.71
CA GLN A 479 -1.21 -13.91 -1.68
C GLN A 479 -0.59 -14.62 -2.88
N THR A 480 -1.16 -15.76 -3.29
CA THR A 480 -0.69 -16.53 -4.44
C THR A 480 -0.83 -15.73 -5.73
N PHE A 481 -2.01 -15.14 -5.98
CA PHE A 481 -2.25 -14.28 -7.14
C PHE A 481 -1.33 -13.06 -7.14
N ARG A 482 -1.12 -12.44 -5.96
CA ARG A 482 -0.18 -11.33 -5.81
C ARG A 482 1.26 -11.73 -6.17
N LYS A 483 1.72 -12.90 -5.74
CA LYS A 483 3.06 -13.43 -6.09
C LYS A 483 3.18 -13.73 -7.59
N LEU A 484 2.10 -14.18 -8.23
CA LEU A 484 2.02 -14.36 -9.68
C LEU A 484 1.90 -13.03 -10.45
N GLY A 485 1.68 -11.91 -9.75
CA GLY A 485 1.50 -10.60 -10.35
C GLY A 485 0.14 -10.38 -11.01
N VAL A 486 -0.89 -11.14 -10.58
CA VAL A 486 -2.28 -10.99 -11.01
C VAL A 486 -3.00 -10.05 -10.05
N ASP A 487 -3.71 -9.05 -10.59
CA ASP A 487 -4.47 -8.10 -9.77
C ASP A 487 -5.94 -8.50 -9.67
N THR A 488 -6.41 -8.72 -8.45
CA THR A 488 -7.71 -9.34 -8.16
C THR A 488 -8.72 -8.34 -7.59
N THR A 489 -9.97 -8.45 -8.01
CA THR A 489 -11.14 -7.92 -7.30
C THR A 489 -12.10 -9.04 -6.95
N SER A 490 -12.99 -8.81 -5.98
CA SER A 490 -14.05 -9.75 -5.60
C SER A 490 -15.38 -9.03 -5.45
N ASP A 491 -16.46 -9.72 -5.78
CA ASP A 491 -17.78 -9.35 -5.29
C ASP A 491 -17.85 -9.52 -3.75
N PRO A 492 -18.64 -8.68 -3.04
CA PRO A 492 -18.74 -8.71 -1.58
C PRO A 492 -19.63 -9.87 -1.08
N GLU A 493 -19.31 -11.09 -1.51
CA GLU A 493 -20.00 -12.33 -1.15
C GLU A 493 -19.03 -13.34 -0.54
N TYR A 494 -19.47 -14.02 0.52
CA TYR A 494 -18.65 -15.05 1.14
C TYR A 494 -18.64 -16.32 0.27
N PRO A 495 -17.53 -17.07 0.23
CA PRO A 495 -17.45 -18.31 -0.55
C PRO A 495 -18.24 -19.47 0.07
N SER A 496 -18.79 -19.29 1.27
CA SER A 496 -19.60 -20.27 1.99
C SER A 496 -20.56 -19.60 2.96
N ALA A 497 -21.66 -20.26 3.31
CA ALA A 497 -22.55 -19.83 4.41
C ALA A 497 -21.92 -20.02 5.81
N ASN A 498 -20.81 -20.76 5.92
CA ASN A 498 -20.11 -20.97 7.19
C ASN A 498 -19.47 -19.67 7.69
N LEU A 499 -19.75 -19.33 8.95
CA LEU A 499 -19.17 -18.15 9.62
C LEU A 499 -17.71 -18.37 10.04
N TYR A 500 -17.31 -19.63 10.26
CA TYR A 500 -15.97 -20.02 10.66
C TYR A 500 -15.40 -20.99 9.61
N GLN A 501 -14.24 -20.65 9.07
CA GLN A 501 -13.52 -21.46 8.09
C GLN A 501 -12.32 -22.10 8.77
N ASN A 502 -12.34 -23.43 8.92
CA ASN A 502 -11.22 -24.28 9.33
C ASN A 502 -10.72 -25.06 8.13
#